data_AF-A0A6U9VK45-F1
#
_entry.id   AF-A0A6U9VK45-F1
#
_cell.length_a   1.000
_cell.length_b   1.000
_cell.length_c   1.000
_cell.angle_alpha   90.00
_cell.angle_beta   90.00
_cell.angle_gamma   90.00
#
_symmetry.space_group_name_H-M   'P 1'
#
loop_
_entity.id
_entity.type
_entity.pdbx_description
1 polymer ?
#
loop_
_entity_poly.entity_id
_entity_poly.type
_entity_poly.pdbx_seq_one_letter_code
_entity_poly.pdbx_strand_id
1 'polypeptide(L)'
;MKMTRMLAAAWLCRTSMAFVSRGLASKGDGVATTTTRIFSVSNGIEADVKSGISRIDLLQTMLASHGAPGSVGCSSPNDLEPVCVTTADDAEDTPELVANIMGTNEFANLHPHLYPLAKSKTTGNFICALRRAFAEDASYENSSKAPWPIVEAEMGGPGMKLLSLNSEYLMRRIACEVDFGNERNELVELYNESLGKGAIQDEGLDRPYEEGSVEKLGYGVDKYVLLRVGPFPDIYSKLALGHAERGDESSSLIAAEASNGKISGFASTFLFYASLLNSFPNRSEEVRDAARMCLRMPLSSIGLNSKAFRDVGVFGQMAKETDSDEEIFAKLQIMYEKMRDHENEDPRAGNSDMTPEQKALDDANYLLDITSLTGANWSGVRPKLAEIYKSIGREDMASFVNPTNTL
;
A
#
# COMPACT_ATOMS: atom_id res chain seq x y z
N MET A 1 -4.28 47.85 -0.18
CA MET A 1 -4.49 47.57 1.25
C MET A 1 -5.72 46.67 1.36
N LYS A 2 -5.58 45.43 1.86
CA LYS A 2 -6.51 44.27 1.83
C LYS A 2 -6.34 43.29 0.66
N MET A 3 -5.34 42.40 0.75
CA MET A 3 -5.39 41.01 0.23
C MET A 3 -4.18 40.24 0.78
N THR A 4 -4.15 40.00 2.10
CA THR A 4 -3.01 39.34 2.77
C THR A 4 -3.43 38.49 3.97
N ARG A 5 -4.62 37.89 3.92
CA ARG A 5 -5.13 37.02 5.00
C ARG A 5 -5.95 35.86 4.43
N MET A 6 -5.27 34.88 3.84
CA MET A 6 -5.88 33.55 3.62
C MET A 6 -4.88 32.38 3.51
N LEU A 7 -3.56 32.62 3.65
CA LEU A 7 -2.52 31.59 3.50
C LEU A 7 -1.80 31.21 4.81
N ALA A 8 -2.30 31.65 5.98
CA ALA A 8 -1.66 31.37 7.28
C ALA A 8 -2.40 30.34 8.16
N ALA A 9 -3.42 29.65 7.64
CA ALA A 9 -4.28 28.77 8.46
C ALA A 9 -4.21 27.27 8.11
N ALA A 10 -3.37 26.84 7.15
CA ALA A 10 -3.27 25.45 6.72
C ALA A 10 -2.14 24.64 7.41
N TRP A 11 -1.50 25.20 8.44
CA TRP A 11 -0.30 24.62 9.05
C TRP A 11 -0.51 23.92 10.40
N LEU A 12 -1.74 23.85 10.90
CA LEU A 12 -2.07 23.24 12.20
C LEU A 12 -3.39 22.47 12.07
N CYS A 13 -3.31 21.17 11.81
CA CYS A 13 -4.31 20.15 12.17
C CYS A 13 -3.88 18.79 11.58
N ARG A 14 -3.14 17.99 12.36
CA ARG A 14 -3.49 16.56 12.46
C ARG A 14 -4.77 16.52 13.31
N THR A 15 -5.90 16.82 12.69
CA THR A 15 -7.15 16.24 13.15
C THR A 15 -7.17 14.84 12.57
N SER A 16 -7.38 13.82 13.41
CA SER A 16 -7.99 12.57 13.00
C SER A 16 -9.06 12.89 11.95
N MET A 17 -8.78 12.65 10.67
CA MET A 17 -9.72 12.96 9.60
C MET A 17 -10.77 11.85 9.58
N ALA A 18 -11.70 11.95 10.54
CA ALA A 18 -13.05 11.47 10.36
C ALA A 18 -13.68 12.29 9.23
N PHE A 19 -13.64 11.77 8.01
CA PHE A 19 -14.45 12.26 6.90
C PHE A 19 -15.92 11.91 7.19
N VAL A 20 -16.60 12.72 8.00
CA VAL A 20 -18.07 12.67 8.11
C VAL A 20 -18.63 13.37 6.87
N SER A 21 -18.98 12.58 5.86
CA SER A 21 -19.84 13.04 4.76
C SER A 21 -21.23 13.35 5.34
N ARG A 22 -21.50 14.62 5.63
CA ARG A 22 -22.87 15.09 5.91
C ARG A 22 -23.64 15.17 4.60
N GLY A 23 -24.46 14.15 4.35
CA GLY A 23 -25.50 14.18 3.32
C GLY A 23 -26.50 15.29 3.59
N LEU A 24 -26.49 16.33 2.77
CA LEU A 24 -27.57 17.31 2.67
C LEU A 24 -28.70 16.69 1.83
N ALA A 25 -29.77 16.28 2.52
CA ALA A 25 -31.01 15.88 1.89
C ALA A 25 -31.66 17.09 1.20
N SER A 26 -31.80 17.02 -0.13
CA SER A 26 -32.63 17.92 -0.92
C SER A 26 -33.52 17.07 -1.83
N LYS A 27 -34.84 17.29 -1.71
CA LYS A 27 -35.89 16.63 -2.50
C LYS A 27 -35.93 17.23 -3.91
N GLY A 28 -35.93 16.38 -4.94
CA GLY A 28 -36.25 16.78 -6.31
C GLY A 28 -36.24 15.59 -7.25
N ASP A 29 -37.39 15.33 -7.89
CA ASP A 29 -37.65 14.23 -8.82
C ASP A 29 -36.80 14.28 -10.10
N GLY A 30 -36.44 13.10 -10.63
CA GLY A 30 -36.31 12.90 -12.08
C GLY A 30 -35.00 12.28 -12.61
N VAL A 31 -35.12 11.01 -13.03
CA VAL A 31 -34.39 10.32 -14.12
C VAL A 31 -32.96 9.81 -13.84
N ALA A 32 -32.78 8.53 -14.20
CA ALA A 32 -31.70 7.63 -13.84
C ALA A 32 -30.37 7.82 -14.59
N THR A 33 -29.28 7.57 -13.86
CA THR A 33 -28.09 6.88 -14.39
C THR A 33 -27.44 6.08 -13.27
N THR A 34 -27.69 4.76 -13.26
CA THR A 34 -27.14 3.81 -12.29
C THR A 34 -25.74 3.41 -12.71
N THR A 35 -24.68 4.01 -12.17
CA THR A 35 -23.35 3.38 -12.07
C THR A 35 -22.51 4.03 -10.95
N THR A 36 -22.79 3.64 -9.71
CA THR A 36 -21.82 3.78 -8.61
C THR A 36 -22.05 2.60 -7.67
N ARG A 37 -21.32 1.50 -7.89
CA ARG A 37 -21.25 0.43 -6.88
C ARG A 37 -20.36 0.94 -5.75
N ILE A 38 -21.01 1.35 -4.67
CA ILE A 38 -20.41 1.62 -3.37
C ILE A 38 -20.31 0.26 -2.69
N PHE A 39 -19.09 -0.12 -2.31
CA PHE A 39 -18.75 -1.42 -1.71
C PHE A 39 -19.54 -1.64 -0.41
N SER A 40 -20.12 -2.83 -0.24
CA SER A 40 -20.87 -3.25 0.94
C SER A 40 -20.21 -4.52 1.49
N VAL A 41 -19.98 -4.55 2.80
CA VAL A 41 -19.42 -5.71 3.53
C VAL A 41 -20.54 -6.35 4.34
N SER A 42 -20.76 -7.65 4.18
CA SER A 42 -21.61 -8.45 5.07
C SER A 42 -20.83 -9.67 5.57
N ASN A 43 -20.89 -9.89 6.89
CA ASN A 43 -20.19 -10.97 7.59
C ASN A 43 -20.68 -12.35 7.14
N GLY A 44 -19.75 -13.25 6.81
CA GLY A 44 -20.04 -14.68 6.77
C GLY A 44 -18.94 -15.55 6.16
N ILE A 45 -18.58 -16.59 6.90
CA ILE A 45 -17.83 -17.81 6.56
C ILE A 45 -16.31 -17.78 6.86
N GLU A 46 -16.00 -18.50 7.94
CA GLU A 46 -14.72 -18.82 8.54
C GLU A 46 -14.12 -20.07 7.88
N ALA A 47 -13.02 -19.93 7.14
CA ALA A 47 -12.04 -21.03 6.99
C ALA A 47 -10.71 -20.54 6.40
N ASP A 48 -10.73 -19.70 5.36
CA ASP A 48 -9.50 -19.23 4.66
C ASP A 48 -9.14 -17.76 4.90
N VAL A 49 -9.96 -17.03 5.68
CA VAL A 49 -9.82 -15.57 5.91
C VAL A 49 -8.85 -15.25 7.07
N LYS A 50 -8.17 -16.24 7.66
CA LYS A 50 -7.26 -16.02 8.80
C LYS A 50 -6.03 -15.16 8.44
N SER A 51 -5.66 -15.04 7.16
CA SER A 51 -4.42 -14.37 6.72
C SER A 51 -4.61 -13.01 6.04
N GLY A 52 -5.83 -12.50 5.86
CA GLY A 52 -6.09 -11.28 5.06
C GLY A 52 -5.65 -11.38 3.58
N ILE A 53 -5.16 -12.54 3.15
CA ILE A 53 -4.69 -12.87 1.80
C ILE A 53 -5.59 -13.99 1.27
N SER A 54 -6.34 -13.71 0.21
CA SER A 54 -7.15 -14.72 -0.45
C SER A 54 -6.28 -15.65 -1.30
N ARG A 55 -6.53 -16.97 -1.18
CA ARG A 55 -6.02 -18.05 -2.07
C ARG A 55 -4.51 -17.97 -2.31
N ILE A 56 -3.74 -18.12 -1.23
CA ILE A 56 -2.29 -17.90 -1.24
C ILE A 56 -1.53 -18.78 -2.24
N ASP A 57 -1.85 -20.07 -2.31
CA ASP A 57 -1.18 -21.02 -3.22
C ASP A 57 -1.44 -20.67 -4.69
N LEU A 58 -2.68 -20.25 -4.99
CA LEU A 58 -3.06 -19.77 -6.30
C LEU A 58 -2.31 -18.48 -6.65
N LEU A 59 -2.26 -17.51 -5.73
CA LEU A 59 -1.51 -16.27 -5.91
C LEU A 59 -0.04 -16.56 -6.20
N GLN A 60 0.59 -17.43 -5.41
CA GLN A 60 2.00 -17.82 -5.61
C GLN A 60 2.22 -18.50 -6.95
N THR A 61 1.30 -19.37 -7.38
CA THR A 61 1.36 -20.03 -8.69
C THR A 61 1.24 -19.02 -9.85
N MET A 62 0.28 -18.10 -9.77
CA MET A 62 0.09 -17.05 -10.77
C MET A 62 1.30 -16.11 -10.82
N LEU A 63 1.85 -15.70 -9.67
CA LEU A 63 3.05 -14.89 -9.57
C LEU A 63 4.27 -15.60 -10.19
N ALA A 64 4.47 -16.88 -9.89
CA ALA A 64 5.58 -17.65 -10.45
C ALA A 64 5.49 -17.74 -11.98
N SER A 65 4.29 -18.01 -12.52
CA SER A 65 4.10 -18.17 -13.97
C SER A 65 4.14 -16.85 -14.74
N HIS A 66 3.47 -15.80 -14.24
CA HIS A 66 3.29 -14.54 -14.95
C HIS A 66 4.31 -13.45 -14.58
N GLY A 67 4.84 -13.48 -13.35
CA GLY A 67 5.45 -12.31 -12.73
C GLY A 67 4.41 -11.40 -12.08
N ALA A 68 4.86 -10.39 -11.34
CA ALA A 68 4.02 -9.44 -10.63
C ALA A 68 3.79 -8.16 -11.46
N PRO A 69 2.57 -7.91 -11.98
CA PRO A 69 2.27 -6.68 -12.71
C PRO A 69 2.53 -5.43 -11.87
N GLY A 70 3.10 -4.39 -12.50
CA GLY A 70 3.45 -3.13 -11.85
C GLY A 70 4.73 -3.15 -10.99
N SER A 71 5.32 -4.33 -10.79
CA SER A 71 6.61 -4.48 -10.09
C SER A 71 7.78 -3.96 -10.93
N VAL A 72 8.80 -3.43 -10.26
CA VAL A 72 10.04 -2.97 -10.90
C VAL A 72 11.03 -4.12 -11.07
N GLY A 73 11.16 -5.00 -10.08
CA GLY A 73 12.13 -6.09 -10.06
C GLY A 73 11.56 -7.50 -10.20
N CYS A 74 10.23 -7.66 -10.16
CA CYS A 74 9.56 -8.96 -10.12
C CYS A 74 8.53 -9.16 -11.24
N SER A 75 8.59 -8.38 -12.33
CA SER A 75 7.59 -8.40 -13.40
C SER A 75 7.78 -9.49 -14.45
N SER A 76 8.92 -10.20 -14.42
CA SER A 76 9.25 -11.18 -15.46
C SER A 76 8.56 -12.54 -15.21
N PRO A 77 7.99 -13.16 -16.25
CA PRO A 77 7.47 -14.53 -16.17
C PRO A 77 8.53 -15.54 -15.73
N ASN A 78 8.18 -16.52 -14.91
CA ASN A 78 9.06 -17.60 -14.41
C ASN A 78 10.27 -17.15 -13.55
N ASP A 79 10.33 -15.88 -13.18
CA ASP A 79 11.39 -15.31 -12.34
C ASP A 79 11.11 -15.44 -10.84
N LEU A 80 9.83 -15.54 -10.46
CA LEU A 80 9.41 -15.60 -9.07
C LEU A 80 9.38 -17.04 -8.54
N GLU A 81 10.05 -17.30 -7.43
CA GLU A 81 9.94 -18.54 -6.64
C GLU A 81 8.99 -18.33 -5.47
N PRO A 82 7.98 -19.21 -5.29
CA PRO A 82 7.14 -19.19 -4.10
C PRO A 82 7.97 -19.29 -2.83
N VAL A 83 7.75 -18.40 -1.88
CA VAL A 83 8.32 -18.53 -0.54
C VAL A 83 7.42 -19.48 0.25
N CYS A 84 7.82 -20.75 0.30
CA CYS A 84 7.13 -21.75 1.09
C CYS A 84 7.52 -21.59 2.55
N VAL A 85 6.57 -21.11 3.34
CA VAL A 85 6.69 -20.93 4.78
C VAL A 85 6.18 -22.24 5.42
N THR A 86 7.02 -23.29 5.46
CA THR A 86 6.64 -24.67 5.82
C THR A 86 6.01 -24.75 7.21
N THR A 87 4.77 -25.24 7.28
CA THR A 87 4.10 -25.67 8.52
C THR A 87 4.79 -26.91 9.05
N ALA A 88 5.41 -26.82 10.23
CA ALA A 88 5.67 -28.04 10.99
C ALA A 88 4.32 -28.64 11.41
N ASP A 89 4.18 -29.95 11.24
CA ASP A 89 2.99 -30.74 11.54
C ASP A 89 2.42 -30.45 12.96
N ASP A 90 1.08 -30.43 13.07
CA ASP A 90 0.27 -30.55 14.30
C ASP A 90 0.42 -29.48 15.42
N ALA A 91 -0.18 -28.28 15.26
CA ALA A 91 -0.42 -27.36 16.39
C ALA A 91 -1.76 -26.61 16.29
N GLU A 92 -2.82 -27.22 16.84
CA GLU A 92 -4.23 -26.80 16.77
C GLU A 92 -4.61 -25.41 17.34
N ASP A 93 -3.73 -24.61 17.95
CA ASP A 93 -4.22 -23.48 18.79
C ASP A 93 -3.42 -22.15 18.72
N THR A 94 -2.72 -21.86 17.62
CA THR A 94 -2.23 -20.48 17.35
C THR A 94 -2.42 -20.10 15.88
N PRO A 95 -2.52 -18.82 15.49
CA PRO A 95 -2.54 -18.46 14.07
C PRO A 95 -1.24 -18.95 13.40
N GLU A 96 -1.33 -20.09 12.74
CA GLU A 96 -0.27 -20.93 12.15
C GLU A 96 0.66 -20.21 11.14
N LEU A 97 0.41 -18.93 10.83
CA LEU A 97 1.24 -18.09 9.94
C LEU A 97 2.54 -17.58 10.58
N VAL A 98 2.65 -17.61 11.92
CA VAL A 98 3.73 -16.94 12.66
C VAL A 98 4.92 -17.86 12.98
N ALA A 99 4.68 -19.16 13.17
CA ALA A 99 5.71 -20.11 13.61
C ALA A 99 6.84 -20.35 12.58
N ASN A 100 6.63 -19.98 11.32
CA ASN A 100 7.46 -20.43 10.21
C ASN A 100 8.49 -19.39 9.73
N ILE A 101 8.46 -18.16 10.26
CA ILE A 101 9.61 -17.24 10.17
C ILE A 101 10.75 -17.70 11.11
N MET A 102 10.45 -18.60 12.06
CA MET A 102 11.36 -19.00 13.15
C MET A 102 12.58 -19.83 12.70
N GLY A 103 12.59 -20.37 11.48
CA GLY A 103 13.67 -21.25 11.00
C GLY A 103 14.79 -20.56 10.21
N THR A 104 14.53 -19.41 9.59
CA THR A 104 15.51 -18.74 8.72
C THR A 104 15.72 -17.30 9.13
N ASN A 105 16.95 -17.00 9.56
CA ASN A 105 17.50 -15.64 9.69
C ASN A 105 17.45 -14.84 8.35
N GLU A 106 16.92 -15.42 7.28
CA GLU A 106 16.84 -14.85 5.93
C GLU A 106 15.84 -13.69 5.86
N PHE A 107 14.70 -13.75 6.58
CA PHE A 107 13.66 -12.72 6.51
C PHE A 107 13.71 -11.72 7.68
N ALA A 108 14.66 -11.89 8.61
CA ALA A 108 14.77 -11.06 9.80
C ALA A 108 14.88 -9.56 9.44
N ASN A 109 15.54 -9.25 8.31
CA ASN A 109 15.72 -7.89 7.82
C ASN A 109 14.73 -7.47 6.72
N LEU A 110 13.61 -8.18 6.56
CA LEU A 110 12.46 -7.67 5.81
C LEU A 110 11.65 -6.73 6.72
N HIS A 111 10.93 -5.78 6.15
CA HIS A 111 10.08 -4.86 6.93
C HIS A 111 9.12 -5.66 7.85
N PRO A 112 8.96 -5.29 9.15
CA PRO A 112 8.29 -6.14 10.15
C PRO A 112 6.82 -6.47 9.87
N HIS A 113 6.14 -5.62 9.09
CA HIS A 113 4.74 -5.83 8.69
C HIS A 113 4.55 -6.66 7.40
N LEU A 114 5.62 -7.19 6.81
CA LEU A 114 5.54 -7.92 5.56
C LEU A 114 5.51 -9.43 5.78
N TYR A 115 4.60 -10.09 5.08
CA TYR A 115 4.56 -11.52 4.88
C TYR A 115 5.08 -11.86 3.48
N PRO A 116 6.21 -12.58 3.33
CA PRO A 116 6.78 -12.88 2.02
C PRO A 116 5.93 -13.92 1.27
N LEU A 117 5.66 -13.65 -0.01
CA LEU A 117 4.87 -14.53 -0.89
C LEU A 117 5.74 -15.18 -1.96
N ALA A 118 6.62 -14.40 -2.60
CA ALA A 118 7.51 -14.88 -3.64
C ALA A 118 8.80 -14.05 -3.67
N LYS A 119 9.88 -14.64 -4.18
CA LYS A 119 11.20 -14.01 -4.32
C LYS A 119 11.65 -14.07 -5.78
N SER A 120 12.13 -12.96 -6.31
CA SER A 120 12.73 -12.89 -7.63
C SER A 120 14.11 -13.56 -7.63
N LYS A 121 14.34 -14.48 -8.56
CA LYS A 121 15.66 -15.09 -8.80
C LYS A 121 16.65 -14.06 -9.34
N THR A 122 16.17 -13.13 -10.15
CA THR A 122 17.00 -12.15 -10.86
C THR A 122 17.40 -10.98 -9.98
N THR A 123 16.44 -10.38 -9.28
CA THR A 123 16.66 -9.15 -8.49
C THR A 123 16.85 -9.42 -7.01
N GLY A 124 16.38 -10.56 -6.50
CA GLY A 124 16.31 -10.82 -5.07
C GLY A 124 15.20 -10.05 -4.34
N ASN A 125 14.40 -9.24 -5.06
CA ASN A 125 13.25 -8.56 -4.49
C ASN A 125 12.16 -9.56 -4.11
N PHE A 126 11.32 -9.14 -3.17
CA PHE A 126 10.22 -9.94 -2.65
C PHE A 126 8.89 -9.32 -3.04
N ILE A 127 7.94 -10.19 -3.41
CA ILE A 127 6.52 -9.87 -3.38
C ILE A 127 6.01 -10.28 -2.01
N CYS A 128 5.37 -9.34 -1.32
CA CYS A 128 4.91 -9.50 0.05
C CYS A 128 3.46 -9.04 0.19
N ALA A 129 2.75 -9.61 1.15
CA ALA A 129 1.51 -9.05 1.65
C ALA A 129 1.83 -8.15 2.87
N LEU A 130 1.26 -6.95 2.90
CA LEU A 130 1.43 -5.99 3.98
C LEU A 130 0.32 -6.16 5.01
N ARG A 131 0.67 -6.72 6.16
CA ARG A 131 -0.22 -6.74 7.33
C ARG A 131 -0.18 -5.39 8.00
N ARG A 132 -1.15 -4.54 7.71
CA ARG A 132 -1.26 -3.24 8.37
C ARG A 132 -1.64 -3.44 9.83
N ALA A 133 -0.85 -2.87 10.74
CA ALA A 133 -1.25 -2.79 12.14
C ALA A 133 -2.52 -1.93 12.32
N PHE A 134 -2.72 -0.95 11.42
CA PHE A 134 -3.82 0.02 11.43
C PHE A 134 -4.39 0.22 10.03
N ALA A 135 -5.71 0.17 9.92
CA ALA A 135 -6.47 0.48 8.72
C ALA A 135 -7.50 1.55 9.11
N GLU A 136 -7.04 2.80 9.27
CA GLU A 136 -7.95 3.95 9.41
C GLU A 136 -8.37 4.52 8.04
N ASP A 137 -8.20 3.76 6.96
CA ASP A 137 -8.88 4.07 5.71
C ASP A 137 -10.38 3.86 5.88
N ALA A 138 -11.17 4.74 5.25
CA ALA A 138 -12.59 5.00 5.50
C ALA A 138 -13.56 3.80 5.32
N SER A 139 -13.06 2.59 5.13
CA SER A 139 -13.81 1.38 4.81
C SER A 139 -13.66 0.22 5.80
N TYR A 140 -12.72 0.27 6.76
CA TYR A 140 -12.50 -0.86 7.68
C TYR A 140 -12.58 -0.44 9.16
N GLU A 141 -13.43 -1.12 9.93
CA GLU A 141 -13.61 -0.85 11.37
C GLU A 141 -12.41 -1.35 12.21
N ASN A 142 -11.63 -2.32 11.71
CA ASN A 142 -10.42 -2.82 12.35
C ASN A 142 -9.43 -3.45 11.34
N SER A 143 -8.14 -3.45 11.67
CA SER A 143 -7.06 -4.01 10.84
C SER A 143 -7.10 -5.53 10.71
N SER A 144 -7.75 -6.24 11.65
CA SER A 144 -7.87 -7.70 11.62
C SER A 144 -8.72 -8.24 10.47
N LYS A 145 -9.61 -7.42 9.88
CA LYS A 145 -10.47 -7.79 8.75
C LYS A 145 -10.10 -7.09 7.45
N ALA A 146 -9.13 -6.19 7.47
CA ALA A 146 -8.69 -5.50 6.28
C ALA A 146 -7.89 -6.45 5.37
N PRO A 147 -8.17 -6.49 4.06
CA PRO A 147 -7.37 -7.29 3.14
C PRO A 147 -5.95 -6.71 3.07
N TRP A 148 -4.95 -7.59 2.94
CA TRP A 148 -3.55 -7.17 2.98
C TRP A 148 -3.12 -6.68 1.59
N PRO A 149 -2.64 -5.43 1.46
CA PRO A 149 -2.09 -4.95 0.21
C PRO A 149 -0.89 -5.77 -0.23
N ILE A 150 -0.76 -5.99 -1.54
CA ILE A 150 0.40 -6.65 -2.12
C ILE A 150 1.42 -5.60 -2.53
N VAL A 151 2.64 -5.77 -2.04
CA VAL A 151 3.75 -4.84 -2.24
C VAL A 151 4.99 -5.58 -2.76
N GLU A 152 5.86 -4.84 -3.42
CA GLU A 152 7.24 -5.24 -3.64
C GLU A 152 8.11 -4.66 -2.53
N ALA A 153 9.13 -5.41 -2.08
CA ALA A 153 10.12 -4.95 -1.11
C ALA A 153 11.50 -5.52 -1.40
N GLU A 154 12.55 -4.80 -1.00
CA GLU A 154 13.93 -5.26 -1.01
C GLU A 154 14.37 -5.68 0.41
N MET A 155 15.18 -6.72 0.52
CA MET A 155 15.75 -7.15 1.80
C MET A 155 16.67 -6.05 2.36
N GLY A 156 16.38 -5.56 3.57
CA GLY A 156 17.10 -4.41 4.11
C GLY A 156 16.88 -3.10 3.35
N GLY A 157 15.87 -3.03 2.48
CA GLY A 157 15.46 -1.79 1.82
C GLY A 157 14.73 -0.83 2.79
N PRO A 158 14.76 0.48 2.52
CA PRO A 158 14.11 1.49 3.37
C PRO A 158 12.58 1.45 3.32
N GLY A 159 11.98 0.75 2.34
CA GLY A 159 10.55 0.74 2.16
C GLY A 159 10.04 -0.31 1.18
N MET A 160 8.84 -0.06 0.69
CA MET A 160 8.07 -0.96 -0.16
C MET A 160 7.31 -0.16 -1.22
N LYS A 161 6.95 -0.83 -2.33
CA LYS A 161 6.13 -0.27 -3.39
C LYS A 161 4.82 -1.02 -3.49
N LEU A 162 3.70 -0.30 -3.44
CA LEU A 162 2.38 -0.90 -3.66
C LEU A 162 2.22 -1.44 -5.09
N LEU A 163 1.76 -2.68 -5.20
CA LEU A 163 1.35 -3.30 -6.46
C LEU A 163 -0.17 -3.41 -6.57
N SER A 164 -0.82 -3.84 -5.48
CA SER A 164 -2.28 -3.97 -5.45
C SER A 164 -2.83 -3.81 -4.05
N LEU A 165 -4.07 -3.34 -3.92
CA LEU A 165 -4.72 -3.18 -2.61
C LEU A 165 -5.07 -4.52 -1.93
N ASN A 166 -5.10 -5.63 -2.67
CA ASN A 166 -5.27 -6.97 -2.12
C ASN A 166 -4.83 -8.05 -3.13
N SER A 167 -4.76 -9.30 -2.70
CA SER A 167 -4.38 -10.43 -3.55
C SER A 167 -5.37 -10.70 -4.69
N GLU A 168 -6.68 -10.52 -4.46
CA GLU A 168 -7.72 -10.79 -5.45
C GLU A 168 -7.68 -9.85 -6.63
N TYR A 169 -7.48 -8.56 -6.39
CA TYR A 169 -7.25 -7.57 -7.44
C TYR A 169 -6.02 -7.95 -8.26
N LEU A 170 -4.92 -8.34 -7.61
CA LEU A 170 -3.70 -8.73 -8.33
C LEU A 170 -3.91 -9.99 -9.19
N MET A 171 -4.50 -11.05 -8.63
CA MET A 171 -4.79 -12.29 -9.37
C MET A 171 -5.74 -12.04 -10.54
N ARG A 172 -6.82 -11.27 -10.32
CA ARG A 172 -7.75 -10.92 -11.40
C ARG A 172 -7.07 -10.10 -12.49
N ARG A 173 -6.18 -9.18 -12.13
CA ARG A 173 -5.38 -8.41 -13.09
C ARG A 173 -4.51 -9.34 -13.94
N ILE A 174 -3.82 -10.31 -13.34
CA ILE A 174 -3.04 -11.30 -14.07
C ILE A 174 -3.93 -12.07 -15.06
N ALA A 175 -5.12 -12.53 -14.63
CA ALA A 175 -6.05 -13.21 -15.53
C ALA A 175 -6.48 -12.34 -16.71
N CYS A 176 -6.72 -11.03 -16.50
CA CYS A 176 -7.05 -10.09 -17.57
C CYS A 176 -5.89 -9.86 -18.54
N GLU A 177 -4.65 -9.75 -18.04
CA GLU A 177 -3.44 -9.55 -18.86
C GLU A 177 -3.11 -10.79 -19.70
N VAL A 178 -3.26 -11.97 -19.13
CA VAL A 178 -3.13 -13.27 -19.82
C VAL A 178 -4.16 -13.43 -20.93
N ASP A 179 -5.45 -13.21 -20.62
CA ASP A 179 -6.54 -13.29 -21.60
C ASP A 179 -6.33 -12.32 -22.76
N PHE A 180 -5.94 -11.08 -22.46
CA PHE A 180 -5.68 -10.08 -23.50
C PHE A 180 -4.40 -10.36 -24.32
N GLY A 181 -3.38 -10.95 -23.68
CA GLY A 181 -2.12 -11.32 -24.31
C GLY A 181 -2.19 -12.58 -25.16
N ASN A 182 -3.23 -13.40 -24.99
CA ASN A 182 -3.35 -14.76 -25.56
C ASN A 182 -2.14 -15.66 -25.21
N GLU A 183 -1.55 -15.46 -24.02
CA GLU A 183 -0.42 -16.25 -23.52
C GLU A 183 -0.74 -16.76 -22.12
N ARG A 184 -0.52 -18.06 -21.87
CA ARG A 184 -0.73 -18.72 -20.57
C ARG A 184 -2.20 -18.77 -20.12
N ASN A 185 -3.13 -18.97 -21.07
CA ASN A 185 -4.58 -18.97 -20.82
C ASN A 185 -5.01 -19.99 -19.74
N GLU A 186 -4.21 -21.03 -19.48
CA GLU A 186 -4.39 -21.94 -18.35
C GLU A 186 -4.48 -21.21 -16.99
N LEU A 187 -3.88 -20.03 -16.85
CA LEU A 187 -3.98 -19.21 -15.64
C LEU A 187 -5.39 -18.60 -15.45
N VAL A 188 -6.15 -18.41 -16.53
CA VAL A 188 -7.53 -17.93 -16.45
C VAL A 188 -8.44 -19.02 -15.91
N GLU A 189 -8.29 -20.25 -16.42
CA GLU A 189 -8.99 -21.43 -15.91
C GLU A 189 -8.67 -21.62 -14.42
N LEU A 190 -7.38 -21.65 -14.08
CA LEU A 190 -6.89 -21.79 -12.71
C LEU A 190 -7.43 -20.70 -11.76
N TYR A 191 -7.46 -19.44 -12.20
CA TYR A 191 -8.04 -18.33 -11.43
C TYR A 191 -9.53 -18.55 -11.12
N ASN A 192 -10.28 -19.11 -12.06
CA ASN A 192 -11.72 -19.30 -12.00
C ASN A 192 -12.16 -20.54 -11.19
N GLU A 193 -11.31 -21.55 -10.99
CA GLU A 193 -11.67 -22.84 -10.36
C GLU A 193 -12.35 -22.70 -8.99
N SER A 194 -11.96 -21.69 -8.21
CA SER A 194 -12.43 -21.45 -6.84
C SER A 194 -13.48 -20.34 -6.72
N LEU A 195 -13.86 -19.70 -7.83
CA LEU A 195 -14.81 -18.58 -7.87
C LEU A 195 -16.26 -19.02 -8.04
N GLY A 196 -17.20 -18.19 -7.59
CA GLY A 196 -18.64 -18.40 -7.66
C GLY A 196 -19.17 -19.32 -6.55
N LYS A 197 -18.35 -19.58 -5.53
CA LYS A 197 -18.63 -20.52 -4.44
C LYS A 197 -18.85 -19.80 -3.10
N GLY A 198 -18.86 -18.46 -3.09
CA GLY A 198 -18.98 -17.65 -1.87
C GLY A 198 -17.71 -17.64 -1.02
N ALA A 199 -16.55 -17.92 -1.62
CA ALA A 199 -15.27 -17.95 -0.92
C ALA A 199 -14.72 -16.53 -0.66
N ILE A 200 -15.11 -15.56 -1.50
CA ILE A 200 -14.72 -14.16 -1.37
C ILE A 200 -15.93 -13.33 -0.98
N GLN A 201 -15.79 -12.49 0.06
CA GLN A 201 -16.89 -11.66 0.57
C GLN A 201 -17.38 -10.61 -0.44
N ASP A 202 -16.48 -10.08 -1.27
CA ASP A 202 -16.85 -9.17 -2.35
C ASP A 202 -17.46 -9.97 -3.51
N GLU A 203 -18.79 -9.91 -3.67
CA GLU A 203 -19.51 -10.58 -4.77
C GLU A 203 -19.02 -10.20 -6.18
N GLY A 204 -18.40 -9.04 -6.35
CA GLY A 204 -17.79 -8.62 -7.61
C GLY A 204 -16.52 -9.40 -7.92
N LEU A 205 -15.74 -9.73 -6.89
CA LEU A 205 -14.51 -10.50 -6.98
C LEU A 205 -14.74 -12.02 -6.90
N ASP A 206 -15.83 -12.47 -6.25
CA ASP A 206 -16.20 -13.89 -6.24
C ASP A 206 -16.76 -14.36 -7.58
N ARG A 207 -17.25 -13.48 -8.46
CA ARG A 207 -17.74 -13.88 -9.80
C ARG A 207 -16.59 -14.37 -10.68
N PRO A 208 -16.67 -15.53 -11.35
CA PRO A 208 -15.68 -15.94 -12.32
C PRO A 208 -15.41 -14.85 -13.38
N TYR A 209 -14.16 -14.73 -13.80
CA TYR A 209 -13.76 -13.91 -14.93
C TYR A 209 -14.25 -14.54 -16.25
N GLU A 210 -14.91 -13.74 -17.08
CA GLU A 210 -15.36 -14.17 -18.42
C GLU A 210 -14.23 -13.89 -19.45
N GLU A 211 -13.67 -14.94 -20.05
CA GLU A 211 -12.70 -14.82 -21.15
C GLU A 211 -13.21 -13.94 -22.30
N GLY A 212 -12.29 -13.19 -22.91
CA GLY A 212 -12.61 -12.19 -23.94
C GLY A 212 -13.27 -10.92 -23.40
N SER A 213 -13.45 -10.77 -22.08
CA SER A 213 -14.05 -9.56 -21.49
C SER A 213 -13.26 -8.29 -21.76
N VAL A 214 -11.92 -8.39 -21.80
CA VAL A 214 -11.05 -7.24 -22.12
C VAL A 214 -11.29 -6.80 -23.56
N GLU A 215 -11.28 -7.74 -24.52
CA GLU A 215 -11.54 -7.44 -25.93
C GLU A 215 -12.95 -6.88 -26.15
N LYS A 216 -13.96 -7.48 -25.50
CA LYS A 216 -15.36 -7.03 -25.56
C LYS A 216 -15.54 -5.59 -25.09
N LEU A 217 -14.74 -5.12 -24.13
CA LEU A 217 -14.76 -3.73 -23.69
C LEU A 217 -14.12 -2.78 -24.73
N GLY A 218 -13.15 -3.25 -25.51
CA GLY A 218 -12.60 -2.55 -26.67
C GLY A 218 -11.65 -1.38 -26.36
N TYR A 219 -11.23 -1.21 -25.11
CA TYR A 219 -10.35 -0.11 -24.69
C TYR A 219 -8.96 -0.55 -24.18
N GLY A 220 -8.60 -1.82 -24.36
CA GLY A 220 -7.36 -2.42 -23.88
C GLY A 220 -7.38 -2.80 -22.40
N VAL A 221 -6.38 -3.60 -22.00
CA VAL A 221 -6.32 -4.22 -20.66
C VAL A 221 -6.23 -3.20 -19.53
N ASP A 222 -5.42 -2.16 -19.65
CA ASP A 222 -5.24 -1.13 -18.61
C ASP A 222 -6.58 -0.48 -18.21
N LYS A 223 -7.37 -0.08 -19.22
CA LYS A 223 -8.67 0.57 -18.97
C LYS A 223 -9.70 -0.44 -18.45
N TYR A 224 -9.65 -1.68 -18.93
CA TYR A 224 -10.49 -2.74 -18.37
C TYR A 224 -10.20 -2.93 -16.88
N VAL A 225 -8.94 -3.07 -16.52
CA VAL A 225 -8.49 -3.29 -15.14
C VAL A 225 -8.96 -2.15 -14.23
N LEU A 226 -8.75 -0.88 -14.62
CA LEU A 226 -9.22 0.25 -13.81
C LEU A 226 -10.75 0.34 -13.66
N LEU A 227 -11.51 -0.11 -14.66
CA LEU A 227 -12.98 -0.01 -14.65
C LEU A 227 -13.68 -1.22 -14.02
N ARG A 228 -13.06 -2.41 -14.08
CA ARG A 228 -13.70 -3.70 -13.75
C ARG A 228 -12.98 -4.50 -12.68
N VAL A 229 -11.73 -4.20 -12.37
CA VAL A 229 -10.93 -4.94 -11.40
C VAL A 229 -10.67 -4.08 -10.16
N GLY A 230 -9.88 -3.02 -10.28
CA GLY A 230 -9.51 -2.19 -9.14
C GLY A 230 -8.50 -1.10 -9.50
N PRO A 231 -8.17 -0.23 -8.53
CA PRO A 231 -7.14 0.78 -8.72
C PRO A 231 -5.74 0.17 -8.63
N PHE A 232 -4.87 0.51 -9.58
CA PHE A 232 -3.47 0.08 -9.61
C PHE A 232 -2.55 1.28 -9.80
N PRO A 233 -1.55 1.51 -8.91
CA PRO A 233 -0.71 2.70 -8.97
C PRO A 233 0.01 2.85 -10.32
N ASP A 234 0.55 1.76 -10.86
CA ASP A 234 1.31 1.78 -12.11
C ASP A 234 0.43 2.09 -13.33
N ILE A 235 -0.82 1.60 -13.36
CA ILE A 235 -1.74 1.90 -14.46
C ILE A 235 -2.18 3.37 -14.40
N TYR A 236 -2.44 3.92 -13.21
CA TYR A 236 -2.68 5.37 -13.06
C TYR A 236 -1.47 6.19 -13.49
N SER A 237 -0.25 5.78 -13.12
CA SER A 237 0.97 6.44 -13.57
C SER A 237 1.13 6.41 -15.07
N LYS A 238 0.90 5.25 -15.71
CA LYS A 238 0.93 5.09 -17.16
C LYS A 238 -0.10 5.96 -17.86
N LEU A 239 -1.33 6.02 -17.34
CA LEU A 239 -2.39 6.87 -17.86
C LEU A 239 -2.02 8.36 -17.77
N ALA A 240 -1.54 8.80 -16.61
CA ALA A 240 -1.14 10.18 -16.39
C ALA A 240 0.03 10.59 -17.31
N LEU A 241 1.06 9.75 -17.43
CA LEU A 241 2.18 9.99 -18.34
C LEU A 241 1.73 10.04 -19.81
N GLY A 242 0.84 9.14 -20.25
CA GLY A 242 0.30 9.16 -21.61
C GLY A 242 -0.53 10.41 -21.94
N HIS A 243 -1.18 11.03 -20.95
CA HIS A 243 -1.80 12.36 -21.12
C HIS A 243 -0.75 13.47 -21.21
N ALA A 244 0.28 13.44 -20.36
CA ALA A 244 1.38 14.41 -20.38
C ALA A 244 2.12 14.40 -21.74
N GLU A 245 2.42 13.21 -22.27
CA GLU A 245 3.08 13.03 -23.58
C GLU A 245 2.28 13.64 -24.74
N ARG A 246 0.95 13.71 -24.62
CA ARG A 246 0.06 14.34 -25.60
C ARG A 246 -0.13 15.84 -25.38
N GLY A 247 0.54 16.42 -24.38
CA GLY A 247 0.38 17.82 -23.99
C GLY A 247 -0.93 18.12 -23.25
N ASP A 248 -1.64 17.10 -22.78
CA ASP A 248 -2.87 17.25 -22.00
C ASP A 248 -2.55 17.23 -20.50
N GLU A 249 -2.02 18.36 -20.03
CA GLU A 249 -1.63 18.56 -18.63
C GLU A 249 -2.80 18.34 -17.67
N SER A 250 -3.98 18.88 -17.99
CA SER A 250 -5.17 18.76 -17.12
C SER A 250 -5.57 17.31 -16.90
N SER A 251 -5.72 16.52 -17.98
CA SER A 251 -6.07 15.10 -17.83
C SER A 251 -4.95 14.29 -17.17
N SER A 252 -3.69 14.67 -17.37
CA SER A 252 -2.53 14.05 -16.72
C SER A 252 -2.60 14.21 -15.20
N LEU A 253 -2.78 15.44 -14.73
CA LEU A 253 -2.87 15.75 -13.30
C LEU A 253 -4.13 15.14 -12.67
N ILE A 254 -5.27 15.17 -13.36
CA ILE A 254 -6.51 14.51 -12.91
C ILE A 254 -6.29 13.00 -12.72
N ALA A 255 -5.61 12.33 -13.66
CA ALA A 255 -5.33 10.90 -13.54
C ALA A 255 -4.42 10.59 -12.34
N ALA A 256 -3.39 11.41 -12.12
CA ALA A 256 -2.49 11.25 -10.98
C ALA A 256 -3.17 11.56 -9.62
N GLU A 257 -4.00 12.59 -9.56
CA GLU A 257 -4.78 12.94 -8.35
C GLU A 257 -5.85 11.88 -8.05
N ALA A 258 -6.49 11.33 -9.08
CA ALA A 258 -7.42 10.21 -8.92
C ALA A 258 -6.73 8.99 -8.27
N SER A 259 -5.46 8.74 -8.57
CA SER A 259 -4.67 7.71 -7.90
C SER A 259 -4.58 7.96 -6.40
N ASN A 260 -4.21 9.18 -5.97
CA ASN A 260 -4.14 9.57 -4.55
C ASN A 260 -5.48 9.39 -3.83
N GLY A 261 -6.60 9.70 -4.50
CA GLY A 261 -7.93 9.55 -3.92
C GLY A 261 -8.42 8.10 -3.83
N LYS A 262 -7.94 7.21 -4.72
CA LYS A 262 -8.35 5.78 -4.77
C LYS A 262 -7.42 4.87 -3.98
N ILE A 263 -6.17 5.26 -3.81
CA ILE A 263 -5.12 4.49 -3.14
C ILE A 263 -4.69 5.28 -1.91
N SER A 264 -5.41 5.07 -0.81
CA SER A 264 -5.13 5.70 0.48
C SER A 264 -4.06 4.94 1.28
N GLY A 265 -3.30 5.66 2.10
CA GLY A 265 -2.33 5.07 3.03
C GLY A 265 -0.98 4.71 2.41
N PHE A 266 -0.70 5.13 1.17
CA PHE A 266 0.60 4.91 0.52
C PHE A 266 1.20 6.23 0.03
N ALA A 267 2.43 6.52 0.43
CA ALA A 267 3.14 7.75 0.11
C ALA A 267 3.59 7.81 -1.36
N SER A 268 3.83 6.65 -1.99
CA SER A 268 4.36 6.55 -3.35
C SER A 268 3.49 7.23 -4.41
N THR A 269 2.16 7.30 -4.21
CA THR A 269 1.27 7.99 -5.16
C THR A 269 1.48 9.51 -5.14
N PHE A 270 1.73 10.07 -3.95
CA PHE A 270 2.08 11.49 -3.81
C PHE A 270 3.48 11.79 -4.34
N LEU A 271 4.44 10.88 -4.19
CA LEU A 271 5.76 11.02 -4.81
C LEU A 271 5.65 11.04 -6.35
N PHE A 272 4.86 10.13 -6.92
CA PHE A 272 4.60 10.13 -8.36
C PHE A 272 3.92 11.44 -8.79
N TYR A 273 2.93 11.92 -8.05
CA TYR A 273 2.25 13.17 -8.36
C TYR A 273 3.20 14.37 -8.31
N ALA A 274 4.07 14.46 -7.30
CA ALA A 274 5.10 15.50 -7.20
C ALA A 274 6.09 15.43 -8.38
N SER A 275 6.51 14.23 -8.77
CA SER A 275 7.39 14.01 -9.93
C SER A 275 6.73 14.46 -11.23
N LEU A 276 5.44 14.16 -11.41
CA LEU A 276 4.67 14.58 -12.58
C LEU A 276 4.49 16.10 -12.63
N LEU A 277 4.12 16.73 -11.51
CA LEU A 277 4.05 18.19 -11.41
C LEU A 277 5.39 18.84 -11.77
N ASN A 278 6.51 18.24 -11.34
CA ASN A 278 7.85 18.75 -11.63
C ASN A 278 8.24 18.64 -13.11
N SER A 279 7.54 17.82 -13.89
CA SER A 279 7.72 17.75 -15.34
C SER A 279 7.06 18.91 -16.10
N PHE A 280 6.16 19.66 -15.45
CA PHE A 280 5.47 20.80 -16.04
C PHE A 280 6.06 22.14 -15.56
N PRO A 281 6.04 23.20 -16.39
CA PRO A 281 6.61 24.50 -16.02
C PRO A 281 5.77 25.22 -14.95
N ASN A 282 6.43 26.00 -14.09
CA ASN A 282 5.81 26.89 -13.10
C ASN A 282 4.96 26.21 -12.00
N ARG A 283 5.18 24.92 -11.73
CA ARG A 283 4.45 24.13 -10.71
C ARG A 283 5.23 23.93 -9.40
N SER A 284 6.33 24.65 -9.16
CA SER A 284 7.27 24.36 -8.06
C SER A 284 6.64 24.37 -6.65
N GLU A 285 5.63 25.21 -6.41
CA GLU A 285 4.92 25.24 -5.13
C GLU A 285 4.05 23.99 -4.93
N GLU A 286 3.37 23.54 -6.00
CA GLU A 286 2.55 22.31 -5.98
C GLU A 286 3.44 21.07 -5.83
N VAL A 287 4.60 21.03 -6.49
CA VAL A 287 5.61 19.97 -6.32
C VAL A 287 6.02 19.87 -4.85
N ARG A 288 6.36 21.00 -4.23
CA ARG A 288 6.76 21.05 -2.82
C ARG A 288 5.65 20.56 -1.91
N ASP A 289 4.43 21.01 -2.13
CA ASP A 289 3.30 20.66 -1.28
C ASP A 289 2.93 19.17 -1.43
N ALA A 290 2.95 18.62 -2.64
CA ALA A 290 2.75 17.18 -2.89
C ALA A 290 3.85 16.32 -2.25
N ALA A 291 5.12 16.72 -2.36
CA ALA A 291 6.23 16.02 -1.71
C ALA A 291 6.15 16.08 -0.18
N ARG A 292 5.68 17.19 0.39
CA ARG A 292 5.43 17.29 1.84
C ARG A 292 4.24 16.44 2.27
N MET A 293 3.23 16.25 1.42
CA MET A 293 2.16 15.28 1.71
C MET A 293 2.70 13.85 1.70
N CYS A 294 3.60 13.52 0.76
CA CYS A 294 4.30 12.24 0.75
C CYS A 294 5.03 11.97 2.09
N LEU A 295 5.74 12.96 2.64
CA LEU A 295 6.44 12.88 3.93
C LEU A 295 5.52 12.80 5.17
N ARG A 296 4.22 13.02 5.02
CA ARG A 296 3.21 12.86 6.09
C ARG A 296 2.58 11.47 6.13
N MET A 297 2.81 10.68 5.10
CA MET A 297 2.36 9.29 5.00
C MET A 297 3.43 8.37 5.61
N PRO A 298 3.13 7.08 5.89
CA PRO A 298 4.13 6.13 6.39
C PRO A 298 5.37 6.12 5.49
N LEU A 299 6.54 6.41 6.04
CA LEU A 299 7.75 6.66 5.25
C LEU A 299 8.21 5.40 4.51
N SER A 300 7.98 4.23 5.09
CA SER A 300 8.25 2.95 4.43
C SER A 300 7.41 2.73 3.16
N SER A 301 6.37 3.53 2.91
CA SER A 301 5.55 3.47 1.70
C SER A 301 5.94 4.47 0.60
N ILE A 302 7.04 5.23 0.79
CA ILE A 302 7.55 6.20 -0.21
C ILE A 302 8.06 5.48 -1.46
N GLY A 303 8.81 4.40 -1.27
CA GLY A 303 9.32 3.57 -2.35
C GLY A 303 10.35 2.55 -1.90
N LEU A 304 10.83 1.76 -2.87
CA LEU A 304 11.73 0.62 -2.64
C LEU A 304 13.14 1.03 -2.23
N ASN A 305 13.67 2.12 -2.78
CA ASN A 305 15.10 2.43 -2.75
C ASN A 305 15.37 3.87 -2.34
N SER A 306 16.65 4.16 -2.06
CA SER A 306 17.12 5.48 -1.62
C SER A 306 16.80 6.60 -2.59
N LYS A 307 16.66 6.31 -3.89
CA LYS A 307 16.28 7.33 -4.89
C LYS A 307 14.91 7.95 -4.58
N ALA A 308 13.95 7.15 -4.13
CA ALA A 308 12.63 7.67 -3.79
C ALA A 308 12.69 8.67 -2.61
N PHE A 309 13.52 8.38 -1.61
CA PHE A 309 13.78 9.26 -0.47
C PHE A 309 14.55 10.53 -0.89
N ARG A 310 15.51 10.40 -1.82
CA ARG A 310 16.19 11.53 -2.45
C ARG A 310 15.21 12.45 -3.17
N ASP A 311 14.40 11.89 -4.07
CA ASP A 311 13.45 12.66 -4.86
C ASP A 311 12.48 13.44 -3.96
N VAL A 312 11.88 12.78 -2.95
CA VAL A 312 10.96 13.46 -2.03
C VAL A 312 11.66 14.52 -1.18
N GLY A 313 12.90 14.29 -0.74
CA GLY A 313 13.68 15.25 0.02
C GLY A 313 14.01 16.51 -0.79
N VAL A 314 14.36 16.35 -2.06
CA VAL A 314 14.61 17.45 -3.00
C VAL A 314 13.33 18.21 -3.33
N PHE A 315 12.28 17.50 -3.78
CA PHE A 315 11.00 18.11 -4.12
C PHE A 315 10.36 18.83 -2.93
N GLY A 316 10.45 18.24 -1.74
CA GLY A 316 9.95 18.84 -0.50
C GLY A 316 10.77 20.04 0.01
N GLN A 317 11.91 20.35 -0.63
CA GLN A 317 12.88 21.37 -0.24
C GLN A 317 13.51 21.13 1.15
N MET A 318 13.65 19.86 1.53
CA MET A 318 14.36 19.44 2.75
C MET A 318 15.85 19.23 2.47
N ALA A 319 16.17 18.85 1.25
CA ALA A 319 17.52 18.62 0.76
C ALA A 319 17.73 19.28 -0.61
N LYS A 320 18.99 19.33 -1.04
CA LYS A 320 19.43 19.82 -2.34
C LYS A 320 19.83 18.62 -3.21
N GLU A 321 19.72 18.77 -4.53
CA GLU A 321 20.16 17.74 -5.48
C GLU A 321 21.63 17.35 -5.32
N THR A 322 22.46 18.29 -4.85
CA THR A 322 23.91 18.11 -4.63
C THR A 322 24.25 17.36 -3.34
N ASP A 323 23.29 17.14 -2.46
CA ASP A 323 23.53 16.42 -1.20
C ASP A 323 23.75 14.93 -1.47
N SER A 324 24.63 14.32 -0.68
CA SER A 324 24.80 12.85 -0.63
C SER A 324 23.54 12.15 -0.09
N ASP A 325 23.41 10.85 -0.31
CA ASP A 325 22.26 10.09 0.22
C ASP A 325 22.26 10.17 1.75
N GLU A 326 23.42 10.05 2.41
CA GLU A 326 23.55 10.14 3.86
C GLU A 326 23.07 11.50 4.41
N GLU A 327 23.46 12.60 3.74
CA GLU A 327 23.01 13.95 4.12
C GLU A 327 21.50 14.14 3.93
N ILE A 328 20.93 13.58 2.87
CA ILE A 328 19.50 13.65 2.61
C ILE A 328 18.73 12.92 3.70
N PHE A 329 19.11 11.67 3.99
CA PHE A 329 18.45 10.86 5.02
C PHE A 329 18.55 11.54 6.39
N ALA A 330 19.71 12.11 6.74
CA ALA A 330 19.87 12.89 7.97
C ALA A 330 18.95 14.14 8.02
N LYS A 331 18.80 14.87 6.91
CA LYS A 331 17.90 16.03 6.83
C LYS A 331 16.43 15.63 6.93
N LEU A 332 16.04 14.53 6.28
CA LEU A 332 14.70 13.96 6.41
C LEU A 332 14.42 13.53 7.85
N GLN A 333 15.39 12.91 8.53
CA GLN A 333 15.27 12.54 9.94
C GLN A 333 15.07 13.77 10.84
N ILE A 334 15.90 14.81 10.68
CA ILE A 334 15.75 16.06 11.45
C ILE A 334 14.36 16.69 11.23
N MET A 335 13.86 16.65 10.00
CA MET A 335 12.54 17.16 9.67
C MET A 335 11.43 16.34 10.35
N TYR A 336 11.54 15.01 10.27
CA TYR A 336 10.57 14.09 10.86
C TYR A 336 10.48 14.26 12.38
N GLU A 337 11.63 14.34 13.08
CA GLU A 337 11.67 14.59 14.52
C GLU A 337 11.05 15.95 14.88
N LYS A 338 11.37 17.01 14.13
CA LYS A 338 10.76 18.34 14.34
C LYS A 338 9.24 18.33 14.17
N MET A 339 8.74 17.58 13.19
CA MET A 339 7.30 17.44 12.98
C MET A 339 6.66 16.71 14.15
N ARG A 340 7.28 15.62 14.62
CA ARG A 340 6.80 14.86 15.78
C ARG A 340 6.81 15.68 17.06
N ASP A 341 7.90 16.41 17.34
CA ASP A 341 8.02 17.30 18.50
C ASP A 341 6.92 18.36 18.49
N HIS A 342 6.70 19.02 17.34
CA HIS A 342 5.66 20.02 17.19
C HIS A 342 4.25 19.43 17.37
N GLU A 343 4.00 18.22 16.89
CA GLU A 343 2.72 17.52 17.12
C GLU A 343 2.51 17.15 18.59
N ASN A 344 3.57 16.77 19.30
CA ASN A 344 3.53 16.48 20.73
C ASN A 344 3.31 17.74 21.58
N GLU A 345 3.84 18.89 21.17
CA GLU A 345 3.75 20.16 21.87
C GLU A 345 2.45 20.93 21.61
N ASP A 346 1.76 20.69 20.49
CA ASP A 346 0.53 21.40 20.13
C ASP A 346 -0.63 21.00 21.06
N PRO A 347 -1.16 21.88 21.92
CA PRO A 347 -2.27 21.53 22.83
C PRO A 347 -3.61 21.24 22.12
N ARG A 348 -3.71 21.46 20.80
CA ARG A 348 -4.90 21.14 19.97
C ARG A 348 -4.73 19.87 19.11
N ALA A 349 -3.49 19.42 18.92
CA ALA A 349 -3.15 18.18 18.22
C ALA A 349 -2.40 17.18 19.12
N GLY A 350 -2.24 17.53 20.39
CA GLY A 350 -1.27 16.96 21.28
C GLY A 350 -1.68 15.62 21.83
N ASN A 351 -0.66 14.90 22.26
CA ASN A 351 -0.69 13.62 22.93
C ASN A 351 -1.53 13.61 24.24
N SER A 352 -2.16 14.72 24.64
CA SER A 352 -3.00 14.84 25.84
C SER A 352 -4.31 14.09 25.72
N ASP A 353 -4.89 14.02 24.52
CA ASP A 353 -6.21 13.39 24.28
C ASP A 353 -6.12 11.99 23.64
N MET A 354 -4.90 11.51 23.35
CA MET A 354 -4.70 10.18 22.77
C MET A 354 -4.93 9.07 23.79
N THR A 355 -5.65 8.04 23.39
CA THR A 355 -5.79 6.83 24.21
C THR A 355 -4.44 6.11 24.35
N PRO A 356 -4.24 5.29 25.40
CA PRO A 356 -3.02 4.48 25.52
C PRO A 356 -2.75 3.62 24.28
N GLU A 357 -3.82 3.13 23.64
CA GLU A 357 -3.73 2.42 22.37
C GLU A 357 -3.11 3.32 21.30
N GLN A 358 -3.73 4.47 21.01
CA GLN A 358 -3.24 5.41 19.99
C GLN A 358 -1.78 5.84 20.20
N LYS A 359 -1.35 6.03 21.45
CA LYS A 359 0.05 6.36 21.78
C LYS A 359 1.01 5.25 21.40
N ALA A 360 0.68 4.01 21.75
CA ALA A 360 1.48 2.86 21.36
C ALA A 360 1.52 2.71 19.82
N LEU A 361 0.43 3.00 19.13
CA LEU A 361 0.41 2.96 17.66
C LEU A 361 1.33 4.03 17.05
N ASP A 362 1.32 5.24 17.60
CA ASP A 362 2.22 6.31 17.19
C ASP A 362 3.69 5.95 17.45
N ASP A 363 3.99 5.35 18.60
CA ASP A 363 5.34 4.87 18.93
C ASP A 363 5.80 3.73 17.98
N ALA A 364 4.90 2.83 17.59
CA ALA A 364 5.18 1.80 16.60
C ALA A 364 5.47 2.41 15.21
N ASN A 365 4.64 3.37 14.77
CA ASN A 365 4.83 4.07 13.50
C ASN A 365 6.13 4.87 13.48
N TYR A 366 6.43 5.58 14.58
CA TYR A 366 7.71 6.28 14.77
C TYR A 366 8.89 5.35 14.58
N LEU A 367 8.86 4.17 15.21
CA LEU A 367 9.94 3.21 15.13
C LEU A 367 10.13 2.69 13.70
N LEU A 368 9.05 2.47 12.94
CA LEU A 368 9.12 2.07 11.53
C LEU A 368 9.69 3.18 10.65
N ASP A 369 9.19 4.40 10.80
CA ASP A 369 9.59 5.56 9.99
C ASP A 369 11.05 5.94 10.22
N ILE A 370 11.52 5.96 11.48
CA ILE A 370 12.93 6.20 11.79
C ILE A 370 13.82 5.09 11.25
N THR A 371 13.36 3.84 11.26
CA THR A 371 14.12 2.72 10.69
C THR A 371 14.28 2.87 9.18
N SER A 372 13.23 3.33 8.47
CA SER A 372 13.34 3.71 7.05
C SER A 372 14.40 4.79 6.81
N LEU A 373 14.57 5.74 7.74
CA LEU A 373 15.50 6.87 7.60
C LEU A 373 16.93 6.61 8.11
N THR A 374 17.18 5.53 8.85
CA THR A 374 18.47 5.28 9.54
C THR A 374 19.24 4.06 9.04
N GLY A 375 18.81 3.46 7.92
CA GLY A 375 19.51 2.34 7.28
C GLY A 375 18.84 0.98 7.43
N ALA A 376 17.52 0.96 7.66
CA ALA A 376 16.67 -0.22 7.44
C ALA A 376 17.09 -1.51 8.16
N ASN A 377 17.62 -1.39 9.38
CA ASN A 377 17.86 -2.54 10.26
C ASN A 377 16.54 -3.00 10.92
N TRP A 378 15.66 -3.57 10.09
CA TRP A 378 14.35 -4.07 10.52
C TRP A 378 14.47 -5.15 11.59
N SER A 379 15.51 -5.98 11.52
CA SER A 379 15.73 -7.05 12.51
C SER A 379 15.89 -6.51 13.93
N GLY A 380 16.60 -5.39 14.09
CA GLY A 380 16.88 -4.78 15.39
C GLY A 380 15.67 -4.12 16.06
N VAL A 381 14.63 -3.78 15.30
CA VAL A 381 13.44 -3.08 15.83
C VAL A 381 12.26 -3.99 16.13
N ARG A 382 12.25 -5.22 15.58
CA ARG A 382 11.19 -6.21 15.80
C ARG A 382 10.88 -6.49 17.28
N PRO A 383 11.86 -6.70 18.20
CA PRO A 383 11.54 -6.94 19.60
C PRO A 383 10.80 -5.78 20.27
N LYS A 384 11.23 -4.55 20.00
CA LYS A 384 10.59 -3.33 20.53
C LYS A 384 9.18 -3.15 19.96
N LEU A 385 8.99 -3.38 18.66
CA LEU A 385 7.66 -3.34 18.04
C LEU A 385 6.71 -4.36 18.69
N ALA A 386 7.19 -5.57 18.95
CA ALA A 386 6.39 -6.59 19.60
C ALA A 386 5.99 -6.18 21.03
N GLU A 387 6.90 -5.63 21.82
CA GLU A 387 6.59 -5.10 23.16
C GLU A 387 5.51 -4.02 23.12
N ILE A 388 5.59 -3.09 22.15
CA ILE A 388 4.59 -2.05 21.94
C ILE A 388 3.22 -2.69 21.65
N TYR A 389 3.13 -3.66 20.74
CA TYR A 389 1.86 -4.35 20.42
C TYR A 389 1.32 -5.16 21.60
N LYS A 390 2.17 -5.84 22.38
CA LYS A 390 1.75 -6.56 23.59
C LYS A 390 1.16 -5.61 24.64
N SER A 391 1.73 -4.41 24.79
CA SER A 391 1.27 -3.42 25.77
C SER A 391 -0.19 -2.97 25.58
N ILE A 392 -0.73 -3.14 24.37
CA ILE A 392 -2.11 -2.82 24.00
C ILE A 392 -2.97 -4.04 23.68
N GLY A 393 -2.50 -5.25 24.06
CA GLY A 393 -3.23 -6.50 23.88
C GLY A 393 -3.31 -6.99 22.43
N ARG A 394 -2.45 -6.52 21.52
CA ARG A 394 -2.34 -6.99 20.13
C ARG A 394 -1.30 -8.11 20.02
N GLU A 395 -1.50 -9.20 20.75
CA GLU A 395 -0.59 -10.36 20.81
C GLU A 395 -0.37 -11.01 19.43
N ASP A 396 -1.39 -11.00 18.60
CA ASP A 396 -1.36 -11.51 17.23
C ASP A 396 -0.42 -10.69 16.33
N MET A 397 -0.37 -9.36 16.48
CA MET A 397 0.57 -8.48 15.79
C MET A 397 1.96 -8.58 16.39
N ALA A 398 2.07 -8.64 17.72
CA ALA A 398 3.36 -8.81 18.40
C ALA A 398 4.08 -10.08 17.95
N SER A 399 3.34 -11.19 17.89
CA SER A 399 3.84 -12.48 17.43
C SER A 399 4.20 -12.40 15.95
N PHE A 400 3.39 -11.76 15.11
CA PHE A 400 3.70 -11.59 13.69
C PHE A 400 4.98 -10.79 13.43
N VAL A 401 5.21 -9.68 14.14
CA VAL A 401 6.42 -8.86 13.92
C VAL A 401 7.66 -9.45 14.59
N ASN A 402 7.50 -10.14 15.71
CA ASN A 402 8.58 -10.84 16.39
C ASN A 402 8.18 -12.27 16.82
N PRO A 403 8.26 -13.24 15.89
CA PRO A 403 7.83 -14.61 16.12
C PRO A 403 8.69 -15.36 17.14
N THR A 404 9.89 -14.87 17.45
CA THR A 404 10.81 -15.52 18.41
C THR A 404 10.45 -15.32 19.89
N ASN A 405 9.37 -14.58 20.19
CA ASN A 405 9.00 -14.14 21.54
C ASN A 405 7.82 -14.92 22.16
N THR A 406 7.53 -16.13 21.67
CA THR A 406 6.69 -17.12 22.37
C THR A 406 7.52 -17.78 23.48
N LEU A 407 7.44 -17.19 24.68
CA LEU A 407 7.86 -17.82 25.94
C LEU A 407 6.78 -18.79 26.43
#